data_AF-A0A950R3U1-F1
#
_entry.id   AF-A0A950R3U1-F1
#
_cell.length_a   1.000
_cell.length_b   1.000
_cell.length_c   1.000
_cell.angle_alpha   90.00
_cell.angle_beta   90.00
_cell.angle_gamma   90.00
#
_symmetry.space_group_name_H-M   'P 1'
#
loop_
_entity.id
_entity.type
_entity.pdbx_description
1 polymer ?
#
loop_
_entity_poly.entity_id
_entity_poly.type
_entity_poly.pdbx_seq_one_letter_code
_entity_poly.pdbx_strand_id
1 'polypeptide(L)'
;MRNYHHEAGALHADIGLLRFVTETVFQTKSGSFGVVSSVSGIDPECRLDSDLESYCRRIDKALRPFDERFRVYQYLIKRFGSDIRTNPTTRMNARANS
;
A
#
# COMPACT_ATOMS: atom_id res chain seq x y z
N MET A 1 22.23 10.73 3.54
CA MET A 1 20.91 10.13 3.26
C MET A 1 21.15 9.00 2.26
N ARG A 2 21.02 7.72 2.67
CA ARG A 2 21.41 6.56 1.85
C ARG A 2 20.40 6.32 0.73
N ASN A 3 20.91 6.18 -0.50
CA ASN A 3 20.13 5.95 -1.72
C ASN A 3 19.67 4.48 -1.81
N TYR A 4 18.55 4.14 -1.18
CA TYR A 4 17.93 2.80 -1.23
C TYR A 4 17.08 2.54 -2.49
N HIS A 5 16.95 3.52 -3.40
CA HIS A 5 16.03 3.44 -4.55
C HIS A 5 16.57 2.62 -5.73
N HIS A 6 17.86 2.30 -5.76
CA HIS A 6 18.52 1.72 -6.93
C HIS A 6 18.55 0.18 -6.96
N GLU A 7 18.09 -0.47 -5.88
CA GLU A 7 18.03 -1.93 -5.76
C GLU A 7 16.61 -2.50 -5.95
N ALA A 8 15.60 -1.64 -6.13
CA ALA A 8 14.25 -2.09 -6.46
C ALA A 8 14.26 -2.60 -7.91
N GLY A 9 14.53 -3.89 -8.08
CA GLY A 9 14.46 -4.59 -9.35
C GLY A 9 13.11 -4.36 -10.06
N ALA A 10 13.12 -4.47 -11.38
CA ALA A 10 11.89 -4.32 -12.13
C ALA A 10 10.97 -5.52 -11.86
N LEU A 11 9.71 -5.26 -11.49
CA LEU A 11 8.67 -6.27 -11.20
C LEU A 11 8.64 -7.44 -12.22
N HIS A 12 8.85 -7.14 -13.49
CA HIS A 12 8.82 -8.11 -14.59
C HIS A 12 10.04 -9.03 -14.65
N ALA A 13 11.15 -8.66 -13.99
CA ALA A 13 12.34 -9.48 -13.87
C ALA A 13 12.19 -10.53 -12.75
N ASP A 14 11.49 -10.17 -11.68
CA ASP A 14 11.31 -11.04 -10.51
C ASP A 14 10.07 -11.95 -10.62
N ILE A 15 9.05 -11.47 -11.35
CA ILE A 15 7.81 -12.20 -11.59
C ILE A 15 7.68 -12.42 -13.08
N GLY A 16 7.75 -13.70 -13.50
CA GLY A 16 7.50 -14.10 -14.88
C GLY A 16 6.02 -13.93 -15.26
N LEU A 17 5.50 -12.70 -15.27
CA LEU A 17 4.12 -12.39 -15.60
C LEU A 17 3.82 -12.78 -17.05
N LEU A 18 2.75 -13.54 -17.25
CA LEU A 18 2.27 -13.98 -18.55
C LEU A 18 1.06 -13.16 -19.01
N ARG A 19 0.02 -13.11 -18.19
CA ARG A 19 -1.22 -12.36 -18.48
C ARG A 19 -2.04 -12.14 -17.21
N PHE A 20 -2.90 -11.13 -17.24
CA PHE A 20 -3.98 -10.99 -16.27
C PHE A 20 -5.18 -11.83 -16.70
N VAL A 21 -5.77 -12.57 -15.76
CA VAL A 21 -7.01 -13.33 -15.97
C VAL A 21 -8.23 -12.65 -15.35
N THR A 22 -7.99 -11.74 -14.39
CA THR A 22 -8.95 -10.76 -13.90
C THR A 22 -8.21 -9.43 -13.68
N GLU A 23 -8.88 -8.40 -13.16
CA GLU A 23 -8.26 -7.11 -12.83
C GLU A 23 -7.09 -7.24 -11.83
N THR A 24 -7.16 -8.21 -10.92
CA THR A 24 -6.16 -8.37 -9.84
C THR A 24 -5.45 -9.71 -9.85
N VAL A 25 -5.90 -10.69 -10.64
CA VAL A 25 -5.29 -12.03 -10.71
C VAL A 25 -4.49 -12.17 -12.00
N PHE A 26 -3.24 -12.62 -11.89
CA PHE A 26 -2.37 -12.88 -13.03
C PHE A 26 -1.84 -14.32 -13.04
N GLN A 27 -1.53 -14.79 -14.24
CA GLN A 27 -0.85 -16.04 -14.49
C GLN A 27 0.64 -15.78 -14.73
N THR A 28 1.49 -16.67 -14.25
CA THR A 28 2.94 -16.67 -14.49
C THR A 28 3.30 -17.63 -15.63
N LYS A 29 4.48 -17.42 -16.24
CA LYS A 29 5.03 -18.28 -17.30
C LYS A 29 5.29 -19.72 -16.83
N SER A 30 5.48 -19.94 -15.53
CA SER A 30 5.61 -21.28 -14.93
C SER A 30 4.26 -21.97 -14.69
N GLY A 31 3.13 -21.33 -15.00
CA GLY A 31 1.79 -21.88 -14.83
C GLY A 31 1.13 -21.59 -13.48
N SER A 32 1.83 -20.94 -12.55
CA SER A 32 1.27 -20.51 -11.24
C SER A 32 0.42 -19.23 -11.38
N PHE A 33 -0.44 -18.95 -10.40
CA PHE A 33 -1.22 -17.72 -10.32
C PHE A 33 -0.76 -16.83 -9.16
N GLY A 34 -0.92 -15.52 -9.32
CA GLY A 34 -0.68 -14.51 -8.29
C GLY A 34 -1.81 -13.51 -8.22
N VAL A 35 -1.89 -12.80 -7.10
CA VAL A 35 -2.88 -11.75 -6.84
C VAL A 35 -2.14 -10.44 -6.54
N VAL A 36 -2.61 -9.35 -7.13
CA VAL A 36 -2.18 -7.99 -6.80
C VAL A 36 -3.19 -7.39 -5.83
N SER A 37 -2.70 -6.86 -4.71
CA SER A 37 -3.51 -6.13 -3.74
C SER A 37 -2.85 -4.80 -3.44
N SER A 38 -3.65 -3.75 -3.31
CA SER A 38 -3.18 -2.41 -2.94
C SER A 38 -3.66 -2.07 -1.54
N VAL A 39 -2.78 -1.44 -0.77
CA VAL A 39 -3.11 -0.85 0.52
C VAL A 39 -2.74 0.62 0.43
N SER A 40 -3.72 1.50 0.66
CA SER A 40 -3.45 2.94 0.70
C SER A 40 -2.57 3.27 1.91
N GLY A 41 -1.56 4.11 1.68
CA GLY A 41 -0.76 4.66 2.77
C GLY A 41 -1.62 5.45 3.75
N ILE A 42 -1.20 5.47 5.01
CA ILE A 42 -1.81 6.29 6.05
C ILE A 42 -1.32 7.73 5.86
N ASP A 43 -2.20 8.71 6.04
CA ASP A 43 -1.86 10.13 5.99
C ASP A 43 -0.76 10.46 7.02
N PRO A 44 0.40 10.99 6.60
CA PRO A 44 1.48 11.33 7.52
C PRO A 44 1.13 12.45 8.51
N GLU A 45 0.09 13.26 8.23
CA GLU A 45 -0.25 14.43 9.04
C GLU A 45 -1.12 14.09 10.26
N CYS A 46 -1.63 12.86 10.36
CA CYS A 46 -2.50 12.43 11.45
C CYS A 46 -2.13 11.02 11.96
N ARG A 47 -1.21 10.97 12.94
CA ARG A 47 -1.32 10.22 14.23
C ARG A 47 -0.12 9.38 14.71
N LEU A 48 -0.21 9.12 16.02
CA LEU A 48 0.67 8.50 17.01
C LEU A 48 1.03 7.03 16.69
N ASP A 49 2.17 6.59 17.23
CA ASP A 49 2.75 5.23 17.11
C ASP A 49 1.76 4.07 17.32
N SER A 50 0.70 4.27 18.10
CA SER A 50 -0.35 3.26 18.36
C SER A 50 -1.14 2.86 17.11
N ASP A 51 -1.36 3.79 16.18
CA ASP A 51 -2.11 3.52 14.96
C ASP A 51 -1.25 2.68 14.00
N LEU A 52 0.04 3.01 13.87
CA LEU A 52 1.00 2.22 13.10
C LEU A 52 1.04 0.77 13.58
N GLU A 53 1.11 0.54 14.88
CA GLU A 53 1.14 -0.80 15.45
C GLU A 53 -0.15 -1.59 15.14
N SER A 54 -1.32 -0.93 15.18
CA SER A 54 -2.60 -1.54 14.79
C SER A 54 -2.61 -1.95 13.31
N TYR A 55 -2.10 -1.10 12.41
CA TYR A 55 -1.99 -1.41 10.99
C TYR A 55 -0.99 -2.54 10.71
N CYS A 56 0.18 -2.52 11.35
CA CYS A 56 1.17 -3.59 11.25
C CYS A 56 0.57 -4.94 11.67
N ARG A 57 -0.15 -4.99 12.79
CA ARG A 57 -0.84 -6.22 13.25
C ARG A 57 -1.89 -6.72 12.26
N ARG A 58 -2.61 -5.83 11.59
CA ARG A 58 -3.61 -6.20 10.58
C ARG A 58 -2.96 -6.80 9.34
N ILE A 59 -1.88 -6.19 8.85
CA ILE A 59 -1.12 -6.71 7.72
C ILE A 59 -0.49 -8.07 8.08
N ASP A 60 0.13 -8.19 9.25
CA ASP A 60 0.70 -9.45 9.73
C ASP A 60 -0.35 -10.56 9.72
N LYS A 61 -1.52 -10.34 10.33
CA LYS A 61 -2.63 -11.31 10.33
C LYS A 61 -3.10 -11.67 8.93
N ALA A 62 -3.19 -10.70 8.01
CA ALA A 62 -3.60 -10.94 6.64
C ALA A 62 -2.56 -11.74 5.84
N LEU A 63 -1.27 -11.62 6.19
CA LEU A 63 -0.19 -12.33 5.52
C LEU A 63 0.04 -13.75 6.04
N ARG A 64 -0.40 -14.08 7.27
CA ARG A 64 -0.23 -15.42 7.88
C ARG A 64 -0.65 -16.61 7.02
N PRO A 65 -1.72 -16.57 6.19
CA PRO A 65 -2.09 -17.70 5.35
C PRO A 65 -1.09 -17.99 4.21
N PHE A 66 -0.24 -17.03 3.85
CA PHE A 66 0.79 -17.20 2.83
C PHE A 66 2.02 -17.87 3.46
N ASP A 67 1.98 -19.19 3.56
CA ASP A 67 3.10 -20.01 4.02
C ASP A 67 4.24 -20.08 2.98
N GLU A 68 5.24 -20.92 3.24
CA GLU A 68 6.43 -21.14 2.40
C GLU A 68 6.15 -21.50 0.93
N ARG A 69 4.92 -21.90 0.59
CA ARG A 69 4.51 -22.18 -0.79
C ARG A 69 4.20 -20.92 -1.60
N PHE A 70 4.13 -19.77 -0.93
CA PHE A 70 3.83 -18.48 -1.52
C PHE A 70 5.05 -17.57 -1.51
N ARG A 71 5.13 -16.71 -2.53
CA ARG A 71 6.09 -15.61 -2.59
C ARG A 71 5.32 -14.31 -2.47
N VAL A 72 5.64 -13.50 -1.46
CA VAL A 72 5.05 -12.18 -1.25
C VAL A 72 6.06 -11.13 -1.68
N TYR A 73 5.68 -10.29 -2.64
CA TYR A 73 6.48 -9.17 -3.10
C TYR A 73 5.81 -7.86 -2.66
N GLN A 74 6.55 -6.99 -1.99
CA GLN A 74 6.05 -5.69 -1.55
C GLN A 74 6.63 -4.58 -2.44
N TYR A 75 5.75 -3.76 -3.01
CA TYR A 75 6.14 -2.58 -3.79
C TYR A 75 5.55 -1.32 -3.17
N LEU A 76 6.39 -0.32 -2.95
CA LEU A 76 5.96 1.00 -2.49
C LEU A 76 5.92 1.96 -3.68
N ILE A 77 4.71 2.42 -4.02
CA ILE A 77 4.51 3.44 -5.06
C ILE A 77 4.35 4.79 -4.37
N LYS A 78 5.41 5.62 -4.39
CA LYS A 78 5.33 7.01 -3.92
C LYS A 78 4.70 7.88 -5.00
N ARG A 79 3.51 8.43 -4.73
CA ARG A 79 2.85 9.41 -5.61
C ARG A 79 3.05 10.82 -5.03
N PHE A 80 3.38 11.78 -5.88
CA PHE A 80 3.44 13.20 -5.52
C PHE A 80 2.19 13.91 -6.05
N GLY A 81 1.68 14.90 -5.31
CA GLY A 81 0.53 15.70 -5.75
C GLY A 81 -0.85 15.06 -5.56
N SER A 82 -0.98 14.08 -4.66
CA SER A 82 -2.31 13.62 -4.21
C SER A 82 -2.98 14.72 -3.41
N ASP A 83 -4.19 15.11 -3.82
CA ASP A 83 -5.01 16.08 -3.09
C ASP A 83 -5.33 15.53 -1.70
N ILE A 84 -4.83 16.21 -0.66
CA ILE A 84 -5.16 15.87 0.72
C ILE A 84 -6.63 16.19 0.88
N ARG A 85 -7.46 15.18 1.18
CA ARG A 85 -8.86 15.42 1.52
C ARG A 85 -8.92 16.20 2.83
N THR A 86 -8.82 17.52 2.76
CA THR A 86 -9.14 18.39 3.87
C THR A 86 -10.64 18.25 4.13
N ASN A 87 -11.00 17.58 5.23
CA ASN A 87 -12.38 17.48 5.66
C ASN A 87 -12.95 18.90 5.87
N PRO A 88 -13.99 19.33 5.14
CA PRO A 88 -14.59 20.65 5.34
C PRO A 88 -15.51 20.60 6.57
N THR A 89 -14.95 20.48 7.78
CA THR A 89 -15.73 20.65 9.00
C THR A 89 -14.88 21.18 10.13
N THR A 90 -14.67 22.49 10.15
CA THR A 90 -14.70 23.37 11.34
C THR A 90 -14.71 24.82 10.86
N ARG A 91 -15.89 25.31 10.48
CA ARG A 91 -16.23 26.74 10.62
C ARG A 91 -17.56 26.82 11.34
N MET A 92 -17.53 26.49 12.62
CA MET A 92 -18.51 26.98 13.57
C MET A 92 -17.72 27.79 14.61
N ASN A 93 -18.20 29.02 14.85
CA ASN A 93 -17.91 29.89 15.99
C ASN A 93 -16.79 30.93 15.82
N ALA A 94 -17.11 32.06 15.16
CA ALA A 94 -16.66 33.38 15.61
C ALA A 94 -17.45 34.49 14.89
N ARG A 95 -18.53 34.95 15.52
CA ARG A 95 -18.90 36.36 15.75
C ARG A 95 -20.35 36.45 16.25
N ALA A 96 -20.49 36.17 17.54
CA ALA A 96 -21.30 37.05 18.39
C ALA A 96 -20.48 38.35 18.61
N ASN A 97 -21.19 39.47 18.73
CA ASN A 97 -20.73 40.83 19.06
C ASN A 97 -20.03 41.67 17.97
N SER A 98 -20.85 42.46 17.27
CA SER A 98 -20.75 43.93 17.28
C SER A 98 -22.05 44.53 16.76
#